data_AF-A0A7J4VKG8-F1
#
_entry.id   AF-A0A7J4VKG8-F1
#
_cell.length_a   1.000
_cell.length_b   1.000
_cell.length_c   1.000
_cell.angle_alpha   90.00
_cell.angle_beta   90.00
_cell.angle_gamma   90.00
#
_symmetry.space_group_name_H-M   'P 1'
#
loop_
_entity.id
_entity.type
_entity.pdbx_description
1 polymer ?
#
loop_
_entity_poly.entity_id
_entity_poly.type
_entity_poly.pdbx_seq_one_letter_code
_entity_poly.pdbx_strand_id
1 'polypeptide(L)'
;MSLLATPGGRFLAGLLGALLLSVGAYVYGDHRGYARAATTYTAQIAQTKADLATARAAEIERQNAVNDAAKAAEARSIAKMQADNQSLQDQIQELQREADQDPNANGPALGSSSVRRINEIR
;
A
#
# COMPACT_ATOMS: atom_id res chain seq x y z
N MET A 1 74.53 -31.05 -14.99
CA MET A 1 73.69 -31.65 -16.05
C MET A 1 72.36 -30.93 -16.07
N SER A 2 72.06 -30.17 -17.12
CA SER A 2 70.78 -29.44 -17.24
C SER A 2 69.64 -30.45 -17.43
N LEU A 3 68.55 -30.31 -16.67
CA LEU A 3 67.33 -31.12 -16.82
C LEU A 3 66.79 -31.06 -18.26
N LEU A 4 66.99 -29.94 -18.96
CA LEU A 4 66.56 -29.76 -20.35
C LEU A 4 67.47 -30.45 -21.37
N ALA A 5 68.62 -30.98 -20.94
CA ALA A 5 69.58 -31.65 -21.84
C ALA A 5 69.24 -33.13 -22.07
N THR A 6 68.40 -33.74 -21.22
CA THR A 6 67.97 -35.13 -21.39
C THR A 6 66.55 -35.20 -21.98
N PRO A 7 66.24 -36.22 -22.81
CA PRO A 7 64.90 -36.40 -23.37
C PRO A 7 63.81 -36.47 -22.28
N GLY A 8 64.10 -37.13 -21.15
CA GLY A 8 63.18 -37.25 -20.03
C GLY A 8 62.89 -35.92 -19.33
N GLY A 9 63.90 -35.07 -19.14
CA GLY A 9 63.67 -33.77 -18.50
C GLY A 9 63.01 -32.74 -19.43
N ARG A 10 63.17 -32.85 -20.75
CA ARG A 10 62.36 -32.09 -21.73
C ARG A 10 60.89 -32.50 -21.69
N PHE A 11 60.61 -33.80 -21.60
CA PHE A 11 59.23 -34.30 -21.48
C PHE A 11 58.57 -33.85 -20.18
N LEU A 12 59.26 -33.95 -19.04
CA LEU A 12 58.77 -33.47 -17.75
C LEU A 12 58.53 -31.95 -17.75
N ALA A 13 59.44 -31.17 -18.33
CA ALA A 13 59.26 -29.72 -18.47
C ALA A 13 58.04 -29.37 -19.36
N GLY A 14 57.83 -30.13 -20.44
CA GLY A 14 56.65 -30.00 -21.30
C GLY A 14 55.34 -30.29 -20.55
N LEU A 15 55.30 -31.37 -19.75
CA LEU A 15 54.15 -31.71 -18.92
C LEU A 15 53.85 -30.64 -17.86
N LEU A 16 54.89 -30.12 -17.19
CA LEU A 16 54.75 -29.03 -16.22
C LEU A 16 54.24 -27.74 -16.88
N GLY A 17 54.75 -27.39 -18.05
CA GLY A 17 54.27 -26.25 -18.82
C GLY A 17 52.80 -26.41 -19.23
N ALA A 18 52.42 -27.59 -19.72
CA ALA A 18 51.03 -27.88 -20.08
C ALA A 18 50.08 -27.82 -18.88
N LEU A 19 50.51 -28.34 -17.72
CA LEU A 19 49.74 -28.28 -16.48
C LEU A 19 49.52 -26.83 -16.03
N LEU A 20 50.57 -26.02 -16.01
CA LEU A 20 50.48 -24.61 -15.60
C LEU A 20 49.58 -23.80 -16.53
N LEU A 21 49.68 -24.02 -17.85
CA LEU A 21 48.78 -23.38 -18.82
C LEU A 21 47.32 -23.79 -18.61
N SER A 22 47.07 -25.07 -18.33
CA SER A 22 45.71 -25.58 -18.11
C SER A 22 45.09 -24.99 -16.84
N VAL A 23 45.87 -24.93 -15.74
CA VAL A 23 45.43 -24.30 -14.48
C VAL A 23 45.19 -22.81 -14.67
N GLY A 24 46.10 -22.10 -15.36
CA GLY A 24 45.95 -20.68 -15.66
C GLY A 24 44.70 -20.37 -16.49
N ALA A 25 44.42 -21.19 -17.52
CA ALA A 25 43.22 -21.06 -18.33
C ALA A 25 41.94 -21.31 -17.52
N TYR A 26 41.93 -22.32 -16.65
CA TYR A 26 40.79 -22.61 -15.77
C TYR A 26 40.51 -21.46 -14.80
N VAL A 27 41.52 -21.00 -14.05
CA VAL A 27 41.37 -19.91 -13.08
C VAL A 27 40.92 -18.62 -13.76
N TYR A 28 41.44 -18.31 -14.95
CA TYR A 28 41.04 -17.13 -15.70
C TYR A 28 39.58 -17.20 -16.18
N GLY A 29 39.16 -18.35 -16.72
CA GLY A 29 37.79 -18.57 -17.16
C GLY A 29 36.80 -18.52 -16.01
N ASP A 30 37.12 -19.19 -14.91
CA ASP A 30 36.33 -19.22 -13.69
C ASP A 30 36.15 -17.81 -13.09
N HIS A 31 37.24 -17.08 -12.90
CA HIS A 31 37.18 -15.75 -12.29
C HIS A 31 36.40 -14.75 -13.15
N ARG A 32 36.54 -14.79 -14.48
CA ARG A 32 35.73 -13.98 -15.39
C ARG A 32 34.26 -14.39 -15.39
N GLY A 33 33.98 -15.69 -15.31
CA GLY A 33 32.63 -16.21 -15.16
C GLY A 33 31.94 -15.65 -13.92
N TYR A 34 32.61 -15.77 -12.75
CA TYR A 34 32.12 -15.22 -11.49
C TYR A 34 31.94 -13.71 -11.52
N ALA A 35 32.92 -12.97 -12.06
CA ALA A 35 32.82 -11.52 -12.16
C ALA A 35 31.61 -11.10 -13.01
N ARG A 36 31.39 -11.76 -14.16
CA ARG A 36 30.25 -11.49 -15.04
C ARG A 36 28.91 -11.88 -14.39
N ALA A 37 28.87 -12.99 -13.68
CA ALA A 37 27.68 -13.40 -12.93
C ALA A 37 27.35 -12.36 -11.84
N ALA A 38 28.36 -11.95 -11.05
CA ALA A 38 28.21 -10.97 -9.99
C ALA A 38 27.69 -9.62 -10.51
N THR A 39 28.22 -9.12 -11.63
CA THR A 39 27.72 -7.88 -12.25
C THR A 39 26.28 -8.02 -12.73
N THR A 40 25.95 -9.17 -13.33
CA THR A 40 24.59 -9.45 -13.86
C THR A 40 23.57 -9.48 -12.73
N TYR A 41 23.83 -10.23 -11.67
CA TYR A 41 22.93 -10.32 -10.53
C TYR A 41 22.84 -9.00 -9.75
N THR A 42 23.95 -8.25 -9.64
CA THR A 42 23.93 -6.94 -9.00
C THR A 42 23.04 -5.96 -9.78
N ALA A 43 23.13 -5.96 -11.12
CA ALA A 43 22.26 -5.17 -11.98
C ALA A 43 20.79 -5.59 -11.85
N GLN A 44 20.51 -6.90 -11.88
CA GLN A 44 19.14 -7.42 -11.68
C GLN A 44 18.58 -7.03 -10.32
N ILE A 45 19.35 -7.17 -9.24
CA ILE A 45 18.92 -6.78 -7.89
C ILE A 45 18.65 -5.28 -7.82
N ALA A 46 19.50 -4.45 -8.44
CA ALA A 46 19.29 -3.01 -8.49
C ALA A 46 18.01 -2.65 -9.26
N GLN A 47 17.76 -3.31 -10.39
CA GLN A 47 16.53 -3.14 -11.17
C GLN A 47 15.29 -3.56 -10.37
N THR A 48 15.29 -4.76 -9.78
CA THR A 48 14.18 -5.23 -8.95
C THR A 48 13.90 -4.29 -7.78
N LYS A 49 14.94 -3.72 -7.15
CA LYS A 49 14.75 -2.72 -6.08
C LYS A 49 14.07 -1.44 -6.60
N ALA A 50 14.45 -0.96 -7.78
CA ALA A 50 13.83 0.21 -8.39
C ALA A 50 12.37 -0.06 -8.78
N ASP A 51 12.09 -1.23 -9.36
CA ASP A 51 10.75 -1.66 -9.75
C ASP A 51 9.84 -1.79 -8.52
N LEU A 52 10.33 -2.40 -7.44
CA LEU A 52 9.61 -2.51 -6.17
C LEU A 52 9.35 -1.15 -5.52
N ALA A 53 10.31 -0.23 -5.56
CA ALA A 53 10.13 1.12 -5.04
C ALA A 53 9.04 1.88 -5.82
N THR A 54 9.04 1.74 -7.14
CA THR A 54 8.03 2.34 -8.03
C THR A 54 6.65 1.74 -7.77
N ALA A 55 6.54 0.41 -7.70
CA ALA A 55 5.29 -0.28 -7.40
C ALA A 55 4.74 0.11 -6.02
N ARG A 56 5.62 0.25 -5.01
CA ARG A 56 5.23 0.70 -3.67
C ARG A 56 4.69 2.14 -3.69
N ALA A 57 5.35 3.04 -4.41
CA ALA A 57 4.89 4.43 -4.53
C ALA A 57 3.50 4.50 -5.19
N ALA A 58 3.30 3.74 -6.27
CA ALA A 58 2.00 3.66 -6.95
C ALA A 58 0.89 3.11 -6.05
N GLU A 59 1.19 2.08 -5.24
CA GLU A 59 0.20 1.53 -4.31
C GLU A 59 -0.14 2.51 -3.18
N ILE A 60 0.84 3.25 -2.65
CA ILE A 60 0.60 4.31 -1.66
C ILE A 60 -0.32 5.38 -2.27
N GLU A 61 -0.07 5.81 -3.50
CA GLU A 61 -0.91 6.79 -4.18
C GLU A 61 -2.33 6.28 -4.40
N ARG A 62 -2.49 5.03 -4.84
CA ARG A 62 -3.81 4.38 -4.98
C ARG A 62 -4.55 4.33 -3.65
N GLN A 63 -3.88 3.94 -2.56
CA GLN A 63 -4.48 3.89 -1.23
C GLN A 63 -4.89 5.27 -0.75
N ASN A 64 -4.04 6.28 -0.93
CA ASN A 64 -4.35 7.66 -0.55
C ASN A 64 -5.58 8.18 -1.30
N ALA A 65 -5.64 7.98 -2.63
CA ALA A 65 -6.77 8.42 -3.44
C ALA A 65 -8.10 7.78 -2.98
N VAL A 66 -8.10 6.47 -2.69
CA VAL A 66 -9.29 5.78 -2.18
C VAL A 66 -9.68 6.28 -0.78
N ASN A 67 -8.70 6.46 0.11
CA ASN A 67 -8.94 6.94 1.47
C ASN A 67 -9.49 8.37 1.49
N ASP A 68 -8.95 9.25 0.64
CA ASP A 68 -9.40 10.64 0.56
C ASP A 68 -10.82 10.72 -0.04
N ALA A 69 -11.12 9.89 -1.04
CA ALA A 69 -12.47 9.76 -1.57
C ALA A 69 -13.46 9.25 -0.51
N ALA A 70 -13.06 8.27 0.30
CA ALA A 70 -13.86 7.74 1.40
C ALA A 70 -14.13 8.81 2.48
N LYS A 71 -13.09 9.53 2.92
CA LYS A 71 -13.22 10.65 3.86
C LYS A 71 -14.14 11.74 3.34
N ALA A 72 -14.05 12.09 2.05
CA ALA A 72 -14.93 13.07 1.43
C ALA A 72 -16.39 12.58 1.33
N ALA A 73 -16.63 11.28 1.12
CA ALA A 73 -17.96 10.69 1.17
C ALA A 73 -18.53 10.71 2.60
N GLU A 74 -17.72 10.36 3.59
CA GLU A 74 -18.12 10.37 5.00
C GLU A 74 -18.41 11.79 5.50
N ALA A 75 -17.58 12.78 5.14
CA ALA A 75 -17.84 14.18 5.45
C ALA A 75 -19.18 14.67 4.89
N ARG A 76 -19.54 14.27 3.66
CA ARG A 76 -20.85 14.58 3.07
C ARG A 76 -21.99 13.89 3.81
N SER A 77 -21.80 12.64 4.23
CA SER A 77 -22.78 11.91 5.03
C SER A 77 -23.02 12.58 6.39
N ILE A 78 -21.95 12.98 7.09
CA ILE A 78 -22.03 13.68 8.37
C ILE A 78 -22.73 15.03 8.20
N ALA A 79 -22.38 15.81 7.18
CA ALA A 79 -23.03 17.09 6.92
C ALA A 79 -24.54 16.91 6.65
N LYS A 80 -24.92 15.86 5.92
CA LYS A 80 -26.33 15.50 5.73
C LYS A 80 -27.01 15.13 7.05
N MET A 81 -26.40 14.26 7.86
CA MET A 81 -26.96 13.88 9.16
C MET A 81 -27.12 15.08 10.10
N GLN A 82 -26.20 16.06 10.05
CA GLN A 82 -26.31 17.29 10.83
C GLN A 82 -27.46 18.17 10.35
N ALA A 83 -27.63 18.34 9.03
CA ALA A 83 -28.76 19.06 8.47
C ALA A 83 -30.10 18.39 8.78
N ASP A 84 -30.17 17.06 8.64
CA ASP A 84 -31.36 16.27 8.97
C ASP A 84 -31.69 16.39 10.47
N ASN A 85 -30.70 16.33 11.35
CA ASN A 85 -30.89 16.55 12.80
C ASN A 85 -31.38 17.96 13.14
N GLN A 86 -30.85 18.99 12.48
CA GLN A 86 -31.33 20.36 12.69
C GLN A 86 -32.79 20.49 12.25
N SER A 87 -33.14 19.95 11.08
CA SER A 87 -34.51 19.93 10.58
C SER A 87 -35.46 19.20 11.55
N LEU A 88 -35.03 18.08 12.13
CA LEU A 88 -35.81 17.36 13.13
C LEU A 88 -35.99 18.17 14.42
N GLN A 89 -34.94 18.85 14.89
CA GLN A 89 -35.05 19.72 16.06
C GLN A 89 -36.01 20.88 15.82
N ASP A 90 -35.97 21.50 14.65
CA ASP A 90 -36.87 22.59 14.29
C ASP A 90 -38.34 22.11 14.23
N GLN A 91 -38.59 20.92 13.66
CA GLN A 91 -39.91 20.29 13.67
C GLN A 91 -40.40 19.97 15.08
N ILE A 92 -39.53 19.43 15.95
CA ILE A 92 -39.87 19.16 17.35
C ILE A 92 -40.25 20.46 18.06
N GLN A 93 -39.49 21.54 17.85
CA GLN A 93 -39.81 22.84 18.44
C GLN A 93 -41.13 23.41 17.93
N GLU A 94 -41.42 23.25 16.63
CA GLU A 94 -42.71 23.68 16.07
C GLU A 94 -43.87 22.88 16.67
N LEU A 95 -43.78 21.55 16.70
CA LEU A 95 -44.79 20.69 17.33
C LEU A 95 -44.98 20.99 18.82
N GLN A 96 -43.91 21.37 19.52
CA GLN A 96 -44.00 21.85 20.91
C GLN A 96 -44.77 23.17 21.00
N ARG A 97 -44.45 24.15 20.15
CA ARG A 97 -45.17 25.43 20.08
C ARG A 97 -46.64 25.24 19.75
N GLU A 98 -46.96 24.41 18.76
CA GLU A 98 -48.34 24.09 18.39
C GLU A 98 -49.10 23.45 19.55
N ALA A 99 -48.50 22.48 20.24
CA ALA A 99 -49.12 21.83 21.39
C ALA A 99 -49.37 22.80 22.56
N ASP A 100 -48.47 23.75 22.80
CA ASP A 100 -48.61 24.76 23.86
C ASP A 100 -49.65 25.84 23.51
N GLN A 101 -49.89 26.08 22.22
CA GLN A 101 -50.88 27.04 21.71
C GLN A 101 -52.29 26.43 21.55
N ASP A 102 -52.46 25.12 21.69
CA ASP A 102 -53.76 24.46 21.60
C ASP A 102 -54.67 24.88 22.79
N PRO A 103 -55.82 25.54 22.54
CA PRO A 103 -56.77 25.92 23.59
C PRO A 103 -57.31 24.73 24.40
N ASN A 104 -57.24 23.51 23.84
CA ASN A 104 -57.63 22.27 24.49
C ASN A 104 -56.47 21.54 25.19
N ALA A 105 -55.23 22.07 25.18
CA ALA A 105 -54.06 21.41 25.78
C ALA A 105 -54.21 21.10 27.29
N ASN A 106 -55.05 21.87 27.99
CA ASN A 106 -55.38 21.72 29.41
C ASN A 106 -56.78 21.13 29.64
N GLY A 107 -57.46 20.66 28.59
CA GLY A 107 -58.78 20.05 28.67
C GLY A 107 -58.72 18.64 29.28
N PRO A 108 -59.69 18.24 30.12
CA PRO A 108 -59.65 16.98 30.89
C PRO A 108 -59.68 15.68 30.07
N ALA A 109 -59.82 15.74 28.74
CA ALA A 109 -59.95 14.58 27.87
C ALA A 109 -58.70 14.27 27.01
N LEU A 110 -57.90 15.26 26.64
CA LEU A 110 -56.70 15.10 25.80
C LEU A 110 -55.61 16.03 26.31
N GLY A 111 -54.74 15.52 27.19
CA GLY A 111 -53.59 16.29 27.67
C GLY A 111 -52.59 16.59 26.53
N SER A 112 -51.73 17.59 26.74
CA SER A 112 -50.73 18.08 25.77
C SER A 112 -49.87 16.97 25.10
N SER A 113 -49.59 15.87 25.81
CA SER A 113 -48.85 14.72 25.26
C SER A 113 -49.63 13.92 24.21
N SER A 114 -50.96 13.89 24.28
CA SER A 114 -51.83 13.24 23.30
C SER A 114 -52.02 14.08 22.05
N VAL A 115 -52.08 15.41 22.18
CA VAL A 115 -52.17 16.34 21.04
C VAL A 115 -50.87 16.31 20.22
N ARG A 116 -49.71 16.32 20.87
CA ARG A 116 -48.40 16.29 20.19
C ARG A 116 -48.22 15.06 19.29
N ARG A 117 -48.66 13.88 19.76
CA ARG A 117 -48.64 12.63 18.98
C ARG A 117 -49.58 12.62 17.77
N ILE A 118 -50.69 13.37 17.83
CA ILE A 118 -51.63 13.47 16.71
C ILE A 118 -51.07 14.36 15.61
N ASN A 119 -50.38 15.46 15.95
CA ASN A 119 -49.75 16.34 14.96
C ASN A 119 -48.52 15.71 14.29
N GLU A 120 -47.81 14.78 14.94
CA GLU A 120 -46.68 14.03 14.35
C GLU A 120 -47.08 13.09 13.18
N ILE A 121 -48.36 12.73 13.04
CA ILE A 121 -48.86 11.78 12.02
C ILE A 121 -49.32 12.47 10.72
N ARG A 122 -49.36 13.80 10.69
CA ARG A 122 -49.90 14.58 9.56
C ARG A 122 -48.88 14.84 8.46
#